data_AF-A0A819RUG4-F1
#
_entry.id   AF-A0A819RUG4-F1
#
_cell.length_a   1.000
_cell.length_b   1.000
_cell.length_c   1.000
_cell.angle_alpha   90.00
_cell.angle_beta   90.00
_cell.angle_gamma   90.00
#
_symmetry.space_group_name_H-M   'P 1'
#
loop_
_entity.id
_entity.type
_entity.pdbx_description
1 polymer ?
#
loop_
_entity_poly.entity_id
_entity_poly.type
_entity_poly.pdbx_seq_one_letter_code
_entity_poly.pdbx_strand_id
1 'polypeptide(L)'
;MRTIHSMTLFLNERLAALIHAVEAHFIHTSIENIMKNNLNLDFIHHKDLPRVVELIVEATNITFDDSNSAIPIIALISKLLVQQRIDFIPGGSIRKTENGNTIGKLVFTSFFAASDPNQPTFLIYELVSIPFQHGSTRVRLAQMPAFIGIDPKTLQFVRWSTAEASS
;
A
#
# COMPACT_ATOMS: atom_id res chain seq x y z
N MET A 1 -28.82 21.03 -42.90
CA MET A 1 -29.07 20.17 -41.73
C MET A 1 -28.17 18.92 -41.67
N ARG A 2 -26.96 18.92 -42.27
CA ARG A 2 -26.00 17.79 -42.25
C ARG A 2 -24.76 18.02 -41.38
N THR A 3 -24.48 19.27 -41.00
CA THR A 3 -23.26 19.71 -40.31
C THR A 3 -23.28 19.49 -38.79
N ILE A 4 -24.46 19.55 -38.16
CA ILE A 4 -24.60 19.31 -36.72
C ILE A 4 -24.36 17.83 -36.41
N HIS A 5 -24.89 16.93 -37.24
CA HIS A 5 -24.73 15.48 -37.07
C HIS A 5 -23.26 15.05 -37.21
N SER A 6 -22.53 15.61 -38.18
CA SER A 6 -21.09 15.34 -38.34
C SER A 6 -20.25 15.92 -37.19
N MET A 7 -20.61 17.09 -36.65
CA MET A 7 -19.93 17.65 -35.46
C MET A 7 -20.18 16.82 -34.20
N THR A 8 -21.40 16.32 -33.99
CA THR A 8 -21.69 15.43 -32.85
C THR A 8 -20.96 14.09 -32.94
N LEU A 9 -20.81 13.56 -34.15
CA LEU A 9 -20.10 12.29 -34.37
C LEU A 9 -18.60 12.46 -34.13
N PHE A 10 -18.01 13.56 -34.62
CA PHE A 10 -16.62 13.92 -34.37
C PHE A 10 -16.32 14.21 -32.88
N LEU A 11 -17.24 14.88 -32.17
CA LEU A 11 -17.14 15.11 -30.73
C LEU A 11 -17.19 13.81 -29.94
N ASN A 12 -18.07 12.88 -30.30
CA ASN A 12 -18.15 11.57 -29.66
C ASN A 12 -16.89 10.74 -29.88
N GLU A 13 -16.31 10.75 -31.09
CA GLU A 13 -15.04 10.06 -31.35
C GLU A 13 -13.87 10.66 -30.55
N ARG A 14 -13.80 12.00 -30.46
CA ARG A 14 -12.81 12.70 -29.63
C ARG A 14 -12.99 12.44 -28.15
N LEU A 15 -14.23 12.40 -27.67
CA LEU A 15 -14.56 12.09 -26.28
C LEU A 15 -14.19 10.65 -25.94
N ALA A 16 -14.51 9.69 -26.81
CA ALA A 16 -14.14 8.29 -26.64
C ALA A 16 -12.62 8.09 -26.65
N ALA A 17 -11.90 8.78 -27.55
CA ALA A 17 -10.43 8.77 -27.57
C ALA A 17 -9.83 9.39 -26.30
N LEU A 18 -10.42 10.47 -25.79
CA LEU A 18 -10.02 11.08 -24.53
C LEU A 18 -10.30 10.16 -23.34
N ILE A 19 -11.48 9.53 -23.28
CA ILE A 19 -11.84 8.56 -22.23
C ILE A 19 -10.85 7.39 -22.24
N HIS A 20 -10.56 6.81 -23.40
CA HIS A 20 -9.58 5.73 -23.51
C HIS A 20 -8.16 6.17 -23.15
N ALA A 21 -7.75 7.38 -23.51
CA ALA A 21 -6.45 7.91 -23.10
C ALA A 21 -6.37 8.11 -21.58
N VAL A 22 -7.43 8.60 -20.95
CA VAL A 22 -7.54 8.77 -19.50
C VAL A 22 -7.58 7.42 -18.79
N GLU A 23 -8.30 6.42 -19.32
CA GLU A 23 -8.36 5.06 -18.78
C GLU A 23 -7.00 4.34 -18.86
N ALA A 24 -6.32 4.43 -20.01
CA ALA A 24 -5.00 3.84 -20.19
C ALA A 24 -3.96 4.52 -19.28
N HIS A 25 -4.03 5.85 -19.16
CA HIS A 25 -3.18 6.61 -18.24
C HIS A 25 -3.50 6.25 -16.78
N PHE A 26 -4.78 6.10 -16.42
CA PHE A 26 -5.21 5.69 -15.09
C PHE A 26 -4.59 4.35 -14.68
N ILE A 27 -4.72 3.32 -15.52
CA ILE A 27 -4.18 2.00 -15.21
C ILE A 27 -2.65 2.05 -15.12
N HIS A 28 -2.00 2.76 -16.04
CA HIS A 28 -0.55 2.89 -16.06
C HIS A 28 -0.02 3.58 -14.79
N THR A 29 -0.54 4.75 -14.46
CA THR A 29 -0.14 5.53 -13.27
C THR A 29 -0.51 4.80 -11.98
N SER A 30 -1.65 4.10 -11.96
CA SER A 30 -2.05 3.29 -10.80
C SER A 30 -1.06 2.15 -10.54
N ILE A 31 -0.65 1.44 -11.59
CA ILE A 31 0.35 0.37 -11.48
C ILE A 31 1.69 0.95 -11.06
N GLU A 32 2.11 2.06 -11.66
CA GLU A 32 3.37 2.72 -11.32
C GLU A 32 3.41 3.19 -9.86
N ASN A 33 2.32 3.78 -9.37
CA ASN A 33 2.19 4.21 -7.98
C ASN A 33 2.26 3.01 -7.03
N ILE A 34 1.59 1.90 -7.33
CA ILE A 34 1.68 0.67 -6.52
C ILE A 34 3.11 0.10 -6.52
N MET A 35 3.76 0.03 -7.68
CA MET A 35 5.14 -0.46 -7.78
C MET A 35 6.13 0.41 -6.99
N LYS A 36 5.81 1.69 -6.80
CA LYS A 36 6.60 2.65 -6.00
C LYS A 36 6.17 2.75 -4.54
N ASN A 37 5.20 1.94 -4.07
CA ASN A 37 4.57 2.09 -2.76
C ASN A 37 4.04 3.51 -2.48
N ASN A 38 3.56 4.18 -3.53
CA ASN A 38 2.88 5.45 -3.41
C ASN A 38 1.37 5.23 -3.37
N LEU A 39 0.71 5.97 -2.48
CA LEU A 39 -0.72 5.94 -2.34
C LEU A 39 -1.37 6.48 -3.62
N ASN A 40 -2.21 5.65 -4.22
CA ASN A 40 -2.86 5.99 -5.46
C ASN A 40 -4.07 6.93 -5.24
N LEU A 41 -3.81 8.16 -4.81
CA LEU A 41 -4.82 9.17 -4.45
C LEU A 41 -5.11 10.17 -5.55
N ASP A 42 -4.32 10.17 -6.64
CA ASP A 42 -4.43 11.12 -7.75
C ASP A 42 -5.81 11.10 -8.43
N PHE A 43 -6.57 10.02 -8.20
CA PHE A 43 -7.88 9.77 -8.78
C PHE A 43 -9.04 10.05 -7.83
N ILE A 44 -8.76 10.34 -6.56
CA ILE A 44 -9.77 10.80 -5.62
C ILE A 44 -10.05 12.26 -5.94
N HIS A 45 -11.32 12.59 -6.11
CA HIS A 45 -11.70 13.97 -6.34
C HIS A 45 -11.20 14.82 -5.16
N HIS A 46 -10.60 15.98 -5.43
CA HIS A 46 -9.95 16.81 -4.41
C HIS A 46 -10.85 17.15 -3.19
N LYS A 47 -12.17 17.18 -3.39
CA LYS A 47 -13.17 17.39 -2.32
C LYS A 47 -13.32 16.21 -1.37
N ASP A 48 -13.01 15.00 -1.83
CA ASP A 48 -13.16 13.76 -1.06
C ASP A 48 -11.86 13.39 -0.34
N LEU A 49 -10.73 14.00 -0.72
CA LEU A 49 -9.42 13.78 -0.08
C LEU A 49 -9.44 14.02 1.44
N PRO A 50 -10.01 15.12 1.98
CA PRO A 50 -10.08 15.33 3.43
C PRO A 50 -10.82 14.21 4.15
N ARG A 51 -11.89 13.70 3.54
CA ARG A 51 -12.68 12.60 4.12
C ARG A 51 -11.90 11.29 4.15
N VAL A 52 -11.11 11.02 3.12
CA VAL A 52 -10.23 9.84 3.07
C VAL A 52 -9.14 9.93 4.13
N VAL A 53 -8.56 11.12 4.31
CA VAL A 53 -7.59 11.39 5.39
C VAL A 53 -8.21 11.11 6.75
N GLU A 54 -9.40 11.63 7.05
CA GLU A 54 -10.12 11.38 8.31
C GLU A 54 -10.33 9.88 8.56
N LEU A 55 -10.80 9.14 7.55
CA LEU A 55 -11.05 7.70 7.68
C LEU A 55 -9.77 6.92 7.99
N ILE A 56 -8.65 7.29 7.37
CA ILE A 56 -7.36 6.65 7.63
C ILE A 56 -6.87 6.99 9.04
N VAL A 57 -6.99 8.25 9.46
CA VAL A 57 -6.65 8.70 10.82
C VAL A 57 -7.44 7.94 11.87
N GLU A 58 -8.76 7.85 11.69
CA GLU A 58 -9.67 7.16 12.61
C GLU A 58 -9.36 5.65 12.67
N ALA A 59 -9.13 5.01 11.52
CA ALA A 59 -8.85 3.59 11.45
C ALA A 59 -7.46 3.21 11.99
N THR A 60 -6.47 4.10 11.86
CA THR A 60 -5.08 3.85 12.31
C THR A 60 -4.80 4.35 13.72
N ASN A 61 -5.69 5.15 14.30
CA ASN A 61 -5.53 5.81 15.60
C ASN A 61 -4.25 6.65 15.69
N ILE A 62 -3.86 7.28 14.57
CA ILE A 62 -2.66 8.11 14.48
C ILE A 62 -3.06 9.58 14.61
N THR A 63 -2.30 10.35 15.36
CA THR A 63 -2.44 11.81 15.40
C THR A 63 -1.27 12.43 14.64
N PHE A 64 -1.56 13.38 13.75
CA PHE A 64 -0.54 14.16 13.07
C PHE A 64 -0.28 15.42 13.88
N ASP A 65 0.98 15.66 14.24
CA ASP A 65 1.37 16.87 14.96
C ASP A 65 1.46 18.04 13.96
N ASP A 66 0.64 19.06 14.17
CA ASP A 66 0.60 20.29 13.36
C ASP A 66 1.90 21.10 13.46
N SER A 67 2.80 20.77 14.40
CA SER A 67 4.10 21.42 14.56
C SER A 67 5.04 21.27 13.35
N ASN A 68 4.82 20.24 12.51
CA ASN A 68 5.59 19.96 11.31
C ASN A 68 4.80 20.32 10.04
N SER A 69 4.52 21.62 9.86
CA SER A 69 3.88 22.17 8.65
C SER A 69 4.64 21.93 7.33
N ALA A 70 5.81 21.30 7.38
CA ALA A 70 6.68 21.08 6.23
C ALA A 70 6.27 19.88 5.35
N ILE A 71 5.57 18.88 5.91
CA ILE A 71 5.22 17.66 5.16
C ILE A 71 3.70 17.61 4.94
N PRO A 72 3.22 17.56 3.69
CA PRO A 72 1.81 17.37 3.40
C PRO A 72 1.26 16.10 4.06
N ILE A 73 0.05 16.16 4.64
CA ILE A 73 -0.60 15.03 5.33
C ILE A 73 -0.67 13.78 4.43
N ILE A 74 -0.96 13.97 3.14
CA ILE A 74 -0.97 12.88 2.15
C ILE A 74 0.39 12.18 2.06
N ALA A 75 1.49 12.92 2.12
CA ALA A 75 2.83 12.34 2.10
C ALA A 75 3.15 11.59 3.40
N LEU A 76 2.59 12.03 4.55
CA LEU A 76 2.67 11.27 5.80
C LEU A 76 1.88 9.97 5.72
N ILE A 77 0.66 10.01 5.17
CA ILE A 77 -0.17 8.81 4.97
C ILE A 77 0.49 7.83 3.99
N SER A 78 1.09 8.32 2.90
CA SER A 78 1.86 7.47 1.98
C SER A 78 2.99 6.74 2.68
N LYS A 79 3.65 7.35 3.68
CA LYS A 79 4.70 6.67 4.47
C LYS A 79 4.14 5.60 5.41
N LEU A 80 2.85 5.65 5.74
CA LEU A 80 2.18 4.61 6.52
C LEU A 80 1.71 3.45 5.64
N LEU A 81 1.75 3.58 4.30
CA LEU A 81 1.34 2.52 3.40
C LEU A 81 2.33 1.35 3.43
N VAL A 82 1.87 0.18 3.86
CA VAL A 82 2.64 -1.06 3.88
C VAL A 82 2.49 -1.79 2.55
N GLN A 83 1.27 -1.84 2.04
CA GLN A 83 0.95 -2.59 0.82
C GLN A 83 -0.28 -2.00 0.15
N GLN A 84 -0.34 -2.07 -1.18
CA GLN A 84 -1.55 -1.79 -1.94
C GLN A 84 -1.82 -2.93 -2.92
N ARG A 85 -3.08 -3.34 -3.02
CA ARG A 85 -3.55 -4.42 -3.88
C ARG A 85 -4.66 -3.94 -4.80
N ILE A 86 -4.65 -4.42 -6.05
CA ILE A 86 -5.75 -4.23 -7.00
C ILE A 86 -6.45 -5.56 -7.19
N ASP A 87 -7.76 -5.55 -7.08
CA ASP A 87 -8.63 -6.69 -7.38
C ASP A 87 -9.67 -6.29 -8.42
N PHE A 88 -9.91 -7.16 -9.40
CA PHE A 88 -11.02 -7.00 -10.33
C PHE A 88 -12.12 -8.00 -10.01
N ILE A 89 -13.30 -7.49 -9.68
CA ILE A 89 -14.49 -8.27 -9.40
C ILE A 89 -15.38 -8.22 -10.66
N PRO A 90 -15.44 -9.30 -11.46
CA PRO A 90 -16.27 -9.32 -12.66
C PRO A 90 -17.75 -9.17 -12.30
N GLY A 91 -18.48 -8.42 -13.12
CA GLY A 91 -19.93 -8.35 -13.02
C GLY A 91 -20.55 -9.65 -13.55
N GLY A 92 -21.51 -10.22 -12.83
CA GLY A 92 -22.22 -11.43 -13.28
C GLY A 92 -22.92 -11.29 -14.64
N SER A 93 -23.15 -10.04 -15.08
CA SER A 93 -23.54 -9.71 -16.45
C SER A 93 -22.96 -8.35 -16.85
N ILE A 94 -22.66 -8.18 -18.13
CA ILE A 94 -22.22 -6.89 -18.69
C ILE A 94 -23.39 -5.92 -18.59
N ARG A 95 -23.26 -4.91 -17.74
CA ARG A 95 -24.27 -3.86 -17.61
C ARG A 95 -23.98 -2.77 -18.61
N LYS A 96 -24.90 -2.55 -19.55
CA LYS A 96 -24.87 -1.36 -20.41
C LYS A 96 -25.29 -0.15 -19.58
N THR A 97 -24.41 0.82 -19.47
CA THR A 97 -24.66 2.13 -18.88
C THR A 97 -24.63 3.18 -20.00
N GLU A 98 -25.10 4.39 -19.70
CA GLU A 98 -25.01 5.53 -20.63
C GLU A 98 -23.56 5.85 -21.04
N ASN A 99 -22.58 5.44 -20.22
CA ASN A 99 -21.15 5.66 -20.43
C ASN A 99 -20.42 4.43 -20.99
N GLY A 100 -21.14 3.39 -21.41
CA GLY A 100 -20.57 2.17 -21.99
C GLY A 100 -20.84 0.90 -21.20
N ASN A 101 -20.07 -0.15 -21.51
CA ASN A 101 -20.24 -1.47 -20.92
C ASN A 101 -19.47 -1.58 -19.60
N THR A 102 -20.18 -1.71 -18.48
CA THR A 102 -19.58 -2.09 -17.20
C THR A 102 -19.41 -3.61 -17.14
N ILE A 103 -18.16 -4.06 -17.15
CA ILE A 103 -17.79 -5.48 -17.09
C ILE A 103 -17.47 -5.98 -15.68
N GLY A 104 -17.37 -5.07 -14.70
CA GLY A 104 -17.04 -5.40 -13.31
C GLY A 104 -16.66 -4.17 -12.50
N LYS A 105 -16.07 -4.42 -11.33
CA LYS A 105 -15.55 -3.41 -10.41
C LYS A 105 -14.06 -3.61 -10.22
N LEU A 106 -13.28 -2.54 -10.35
CA LEU A 106 -11.88 -2.52 -9.92
C LEU A 106 -11.84 -2.01 -8.49
N VAL A 107 -11.20 -2.75 -7.59
CA VAL A 107 -11.10 -2.46 -6.17
C VAL A 107 -9.64 -2.25 -5.82
N PHE A 108 -9.34 -1.13 -5.19
CA PHE A 108 -8.02 -0.84 -4.64
C PHE A 108 -8.08 -1.00 -3.13
N THR A 109 -7.28 -1.89 -2.58
CA THR A 109 -7.17 -2.14 -1.14
C THR A 109 -5.82 -1.66 -0.67
N SER A 110 -5.80 -0.69 0.24
CA SER A 110 -4.58 -0.14 0.84
C SER A 110 -4.45 -0.61 2.28
N PHE A 111 -3.28 -1.14 2.64
CA PHE A 111 -2.94 -1.60 3.98
C PHE A 111 -1.99 -0.59 4.62
N PHE A 112 -2.38 -0.07 5.77
CA PHE A 112 -1.62 0.93 6.51
C PHE A 112 -1.01 0.33 7.77
N ALA A 113 0.18 0.80 8.13
CA ALA A 113 0.77 0.59 9.43
C ALA A 113 -0.05 1.40 10.45
N ALA A 114 -0.64 0.69 11.41
CA ALA A 114 -1.32 1.30 12.55
C ALA A 114 -0.40 1.20 13.78
N SER A 115 -0.33 2.28 14.56
CA SER A 115 0.33 2.23 15.85
C SER A 115 -0.63 1.62 16.88
N ASP A 116 -0.27 0.46 17.42
CA ASP A 116 -0.95 -0.07 18.60
C ASP A 116 -0.20 0.41 19.86
N PRO A 117 -0.78 1.25 20.72
CA PRO A 117 -0.13 1.63 21.98
C PRO A 117 0.12 0.42 22.90
N ASN A 118 -0.55 -0.71 22.65
CA ASN A 118 -0.35 -1.98 23.34
C ASN A 118 0.57 -2.93 22.57
N GLN A 119 1.20 -2.51 21.47
CA GLN A 119 2.09 -3.38 20.71
C GLN A 119 3.26 -3.82 21.61
N PRO A 120 3.52 -5.13 21.73
CA PRO A 120 4.65 -5.62 22.51
C PRO A 120 5.94 -5.07 21.92
N THR A 121 6.66 -4.28 22.70
CA THR A 121 7.93 -3.70 22.29
C THR A 121 9.01 -4.77 22.43
N PHE A 122 9.43 -5.37 21.32
CA PHE A 122 10.53 -6.32 21.33
C PHE A 122 11.88 -5.58 21.32
N LEU A 123 12.75 -5.92 22.26
CA LEU A 123 14.18 -5.58 22.21
C LEU A 123 14.87 -6.58 21.28
N ILE A 124 15.43 -6.08 20.19
CA ILE A 124 16.07 -6.92 19.15
C ILE A 124 17.56 -7.04 19.43
N TYR A 125 18.04 -8.29 19.50
CA TYR A 125 19.44 -8.64 19.66
C TYR A 125 19.94 -9.44 18.46
N GLU A 126 21.07 -9.05 17.91
CA GLU A 126 21.80 -9.86 16.93
C GLU A 126 22.60 -10.95 17.65
N LEU A 127 22.44 -12.20 17.21
CA LEU A 127 23.14 -13.33 17.79
C LEU A 127 24.43 -13.63 17.03
N VAL A 128 25.55 -13.44 17.73
CA VAL A 128 26.86 -13.77 17.20
C VAL A 128 27.26 -15.18 17.66
N SER A 129 27.28 -16.13 16.72
CA SER A 129 27.74 -17.50 16.99
C SER A 129 29.27 -17.55 17.05
N ILE A 130 29.81 -17.68 18.27
CA ILE A 130 31.25 -17.78 18.55
C ILE A 130 31.66 -19.26 18.65
N PRO A 131 32.75 -19.70 17.96
CA PRO A 131 33.22 -21.07 18.07
C PRO A 131 33.77 -21.36 19.47
N PHE A 132 33.34 -22.48 20.07
CA PHE A 132 33.80 -22.93 21.38
C PHE A 132 34.48 -24.30 21.30
N GLN A 133 35.24 -24.65 22.33
CA GLN A 133 35.92 -25.94 22.39
C GLN A 133 34.98 -27.03 22.91
N HIS A 134 34.94 -28.15 22.20
CA HIS A 134 34.27 -29.37 22.62
C HIS A 134 35.23 -30.55 22.42
N GLY A 135 35.79 -31.05 23.53
CA GLY A 135 36.90 -32.00 23.49
C GLY A 135 38.13 -31.43 22.79
N SER A 136 38.66 -32.13 21.80
CA SER A 136 39.81 -31.70 20.99
C SER A 136 39.42 -30.86 19.76
N THR A 137 38.14 -30.55 19.57
CA THR A 137 37.65 -29.88 18.36
C THR A 137 37.05 -28.52 18.68
N ARG A 138 37.19 -27.57 17.73
CA ARG A 138 36.48 -26.29 17.78
C ARG A 138 35.20 -26.43 17.00
N VAL A 139 34.08 -26.28 17.68
CA VAL A 139 32.75 -26.44 17.10
C VAL A 139 32.02 -25.10 17.10
N ARG A 140 31.13 -24.93 16.13
CA ARG A 140 30.24 -23.76 16.01
C ARG A 140 28.82 -24.27 15.84
N LEU A 141 27.86 -23.58 16.45
CA LEU A 141 26.44 -23.88 16.24
C LEU A 141 26.07 -23.55 14.79
N ALA A 142 25.68 -24.58 14.03
CA ALA A 142 25.43 -24.49 12.59
C ALA A 142 24.12 -23.75 12.23
N GLN A 143 23.19 -23.61 13.19
CA GLN A 143 21.85 -23.07 12.95
C GLN A 143 21.38 -22.19 14.12
N MET A 144 22.09 -21.09 14.38
CA MET A 144 21.53 -20.04 15.25
C MET A 144 20.63 -19.11 14.44
N PRO A 145 19.48 -18.68 14.99
CA PRO A 145 18.76 -17.55 14.43
C PRO A 145 19.66 -16.32 14.41
N ALA A 146 19.49 -15.45 13.42
CA ALA A 146 20.31 -14.25 13.28
C ALA A 146 19.91 -13.19 14.31
N PHE A 147 18.62 -13.09 14.61
CA PHE A 147 18.05 -12.12 15.54
C PHE A 147 17.11 -12.79 16.53
N ILE A 148 17.09 -12.29 17.76
CA ILE A 148 16.06 -12.58 18.76
C ILE A 148 15.42 -11.26 19.20
N GLY A 149 14.10 -11.20 19.17
CA GLY A 149 13.31 -10.16 19.80
C GLY A 149 12.80 -10.65 21.14
N ILE A 150 12.99 -9.88 22.21
CA ILE A 150 12.48 -10.21 23.55
C ILE A 150 11.53 -9.11 24.00
N ASP A 151 10.29 -9.46 24.33
CA ASP A 151 9.37 -8.54 25.01
C ASP A 151 9.71 -8.52 26.50
N PRO A 152 10.19 -7.39 27.06
CA PRO A 152 10.60 -7.32 28.46
C PRO A 152 9.43 -7.44 29.45
N LYS A 153 8.18 -7.24 29.01
CA LYS A 153 7.00 -7.30 29.88
C LYS A 153 6.45 -8.71 29.97
N THR A 154 6.35 -9.41 28.84
CA THR A 154 5.74 -10.75 28.77
C THR A 154 6.76 -11.87 28.76
N LEU A 155 8.06 -11.56 28.60
CA LEU A 155 9.16 -12.51 28.39
C LEU A 155 8.94 -13.44 27.18
N GLN A 156 8.05 -13.08 26.27
CA GLN A 156 7.91 -13.75 24.99
C GLN A 156 9.10 -13.41 24.11
N PHE A 157 9.50 -14.37 23.28
CA PHE A 157 10.55 -14.16 22.30
C PHE A 157 10.09 -14.52 20.90
N VAL A 158 10.61 -13.77 19.93
CA VAL A 158 10.47 -14.05 18.51
C VAL A 158 11.88 -14.20 17.94
N ARG A 159 12.04 -15.05 16.93
CA ARG A 159 13.34 -15.29 16.29
C ARG A 159 13.20 -15.14 14.80
N TRP A 160 14.23 -14.60 14.17
CA TRP A 160 14.29 -14.43 12.72
C TRP A 160 15.62 -14.94 12.18
N SER A 161 15.55 -15.50 10.99
CA SER A 161 16.68 -15.69 10.10
C SER A 161 17.07 -14.37 9.45
N THR A 162 18.28 -14.33 8.89
CA THR A 162 18.75 -13.17 8.12
C THR A 162 17.85 -12.87 6.92
N ALA A 163 17.29 -13.91 6.29
CA ALA A 163 16.37 -13.75 5.15
C ALA A 163 15.07 -13.07 5.57
N GLU A 164 14.46 -13.51 6.67
CA GLU A 164 13.20 -12.94 7.19
C GLU A 164 13.37 -11.48 7.66
N ALA A 165 14.53 -11.11 8.18
CA ALA A 165 14.82 -9.74 8.61
C ALA A 165 15.12 -8.76 7.46
N SER A 166 15.40 -9.27 6.25
CA SER A 166 15.79 -8.48 5.07
C SER A 166 14.67 -8.37 4.02
N SER A 167 13.49 -8.92 4.34
CA SER A 167 12.28 -8.95 3.49
C SER A 167 11.38 -7.76 3.80
#